data_AF-A0A673VD99-F1
#
_entry.id   AF-A0A673VD99-F1
#
_cell.length_a   1.000
_cell.length_b   1.000
_cell.length_c   1.000
_cell.angle_alpha   90.00
_cell.angle_beta   90.00
_cell.angle_gamma   90.00
#
_symmetry.space_group_name_H-M   'P 1'
#
loop_
_entity.id
_entity.type
_entity.pdbx_description
1 polymer ?
#
loop_
_entity_poly.entity_id
_entity_poly.type
_entity_poly.pdbx_seq_one_letter_code
_entity_poly.pdbx_strand_id
1 'polypeptide(L)'
;MVLGGKYGSYLSVNLGFGFGVTMGVHMAGNISGAHMNAALTFTSCALGRMSWKKFPVYVLGQFLGSFLASATIYCLFYSAIIQFSGGHLTVTGPTATAGIFATYLPEYMTLWRGFLDEVLVTGILQLCLFAITDKKNNPALQGTQALVIGILVTVIGLSLGMNTGYAINPSRDLPPRFFTFIAGWGIQVFRCHHLLGLHWLQHCTEVPDIGGLNHS
;
A
#
# COMPACT_ATOMS: atom_id res chain seq x y z
N MET A 1 10.71 -1.80 -0.83
CA MET A 1 10.37 -2.41 0.48
C MET A 1 11.51 -3.15 1.19
N VAL A 2 12.62 -3.52 0.54
CA VAL A 2 13.78 -4.13 1.21
C VAL A 2 15.03 -3.32 0.90
N LEU A 3 15.84 -3.01 1.91
CA LEU A 3 17.13 -2.34 1.74
C LEU A 3 18.22 -3.34 1.35
N GLY A 4 18.93 -3.09 0.26
CA GLY A 4 20.17 -3.80 -0.11
C GLY A 4 20.08 -5.30 -0.38
N GLY A 5 18.89 -5.92 -0.37
CA GLY A 5 18.64 -7.31 -0.80
C GLY A 5 19.29 -8.43 0.01
N LYS A 6 20.06 -8.13 1.08
CA LYS A 6 20.84 -9.13 1.82
C LYS A 6 20.03 -9.94 2.84
N TYR A 7 19.12 -9.29 3.56
CA TYR A 7 18.34 -9.91 4.65
C TYR A 7 16.83 -9.96 4.40
N GLY A 8 16.39 -9.49 3.23
CA GLY A 8 14.99 -9.50 2.85
C GLY A 8 14.82 -9.83 1.37
N SER A 9 13.64 -10.33 1.03
CA SER A 9 13.25 -10.73 -0.32
C SER A 9 11.81 -10.33 -0.62
N TYR A 10 11.42 -10.37 -1.89
CA TYR A 10 10.03 -10.13 -2.30
C TYR A 10 9.05 -11.06 -1.56
N LEU A 11 9.43 -12.33 -1.36
CA LEU A 11 8.65 -13.29 -0.59
C LEU A 11 8.46 -12.85 0.88
N SER A 12 9.51 -12.36 1.53
CA SER A 12 9.42 -11.88 2.92
C SER A 12 8.45 -10.71 3.09
N VAL A 13 8.37 -9.84 2.07
CA VAL A 13 7.42 -8.72 2.05
C VAL A 13 5.99 -9.27 2.00
N ASN A 14 5.70 -10.20 1.08
CA ASN A 14 4.35 -10.74 0.91
C ASN A 14 3.87 -11.51 2.15
N LEU A 15 4.74 -12.30 2.77
CA LEU A 15 4.45 -12.99 4.04
C LEU A 15 4.21 -11.99 5.17
N GLY A 16 5.08 -10.98 5.29
CA GLY A 16 4.96 -9.94 6.31
C GLY A 16 3.67 -9.13 6.17
N PHE A 17 3.28 -8.76 4.96
CA PHE A 17 2.02 -8.07 4.69
C PHE A 17 0.81 -8.94 5.04
N GLY A 18 0.78 -10.18 4.56
CA GLY A 18 -0.34 -11.09 4.81
C GLY A 18 -0.54 -11.37 6.30
N PHE A 19 0.51 -11.74 7.02
CA PHE A 19 0.39 -12.00 8.45
C PHE A 19 0.19 -10.73 9.29
N GLY A 20 0.70 -9.57 8.82
CA GLY A 20 0.36 -8.28 9.40
C GLY A 20 -1.15 -7.99 9.33
N VAL A 21 -1.78 -8.29 8.19
CA VAL A 21 -3.24 -8.21 8.05
C VAL A 21 -3.95 -9.19 8.99
N THR A 22 -3.47 -10.44 9.12
CA THR A 22 -4.01 -11.41 10.09
C THR A 22 -4.05 -10.83 11.51
N MET A 23 -2.94 -10.24 11.97
CA MET A 23 -2.87 -9.64 13.30
C MET A 23 -3.83 -8.45 13.43
N GLY A 24 -3.93 -7.61 12.42
CA GLY A 24 -4.89 -6.51 12.39
C GLY A 24 -6.35 -6.99 12.48
N VAL A 25 -6.69 -8.10 11.83
CA VAL A 25 -8.02 -8.74 11.94
C VAL A 25 -8.26 -9.24 13.36
N HIS A 26 -7.27 -9.84 14.02
CA HIS A 26 -7.40 -10.22 15.43
C HIS A 26 -7.60 -9.03 16.36
N MET A 27 -6.94 -7.90 16.09
CA MET A 27 -7.03 -6.70 16.94
C MET A 27 -8.40 -6.00 16.85
N ALA A 28 -8.97 -5.90 15.64
CA ALA A 28 -10.14 -5.05 15.40
C ALA A 28 -11.39 -5.82 14.91
N GLY A 29 -11.30 -7.13 14.68
CA GLY A 29 -12.32 -7.92 13.98
C GLY A 29 -13.69 -7.85 14.65
N ASN A 30 -13.74 -8.11 15.95
CA ASN A 30 -15.01 -8.09 16.71
C ASN A 30 -15.49 -6.68 17.09
N ILE A 31 -14.70 -5.65 16.85
CA ILE A 31 -15.04 -4.25 17.22
C ILE A 31 -15.54 -3.50 15.98
N SER A 32 -14.75 -3.49 14.91
CA SER A 32 -15.02 -2.69 13.71
C SER A 32 -15.25 -3.51 12.45
N GLY A 33 -15.13 -4.84 12.52
CA GLY A 33 -15.04 -5.71 11.35
C GLY A 33 -13.64 -5.70 10.70
N ALA A 34 -12.67 -5.03 11.33
CA ALA A 34 -11.27 -4.92 10.89
C ALA A 34 -11.11 -4.55 9.40
N HIS A 35 -11.88 -3.57 8.91
CA HIS A 35 -11.76 -3.15 7.50
C HIS A 35 -10.33 -2.79 7.13
N MET A 36 -9.67 -1.95 7.95
CA MET A 36 -8.27 -1.50 7.78
C MET A 36 -7.91 -0.98 6.37
N ASN A 37 -8.93 -0.71 5.56
CA ASN A 37 -8.85 -0.41 4.15
C ASN A 37 -10.05 0.46 3.75
N ALA A 38 -9.76 1.64 3.22
CA ALA A 38 -10.78 2.59 2.82
C ALA A 38 -11.65 2.06 1.66
N ALA A 39 -11.09 1.27 0.75
CA ALA A 39 -11.84 0.64 -0.34
C ALA A 39 -12.82 -0.41 0.19
N LEU A 40 -12.41 -1.27 1.13
CA LEU A 40 -13.32 -2.23 1.77
C LEU A 40 -14.42 -1.52 2.57
N THR A 41 -14.05 -0.42 3.24
CA THR A 41 -14.99 0.42 3.99
C THR A 41 -16.03 1.06 3.06
N PHE A 42 -15.58 1.59 1.92
CA PHE A 42 -16.44 2.15 0.88
C PHE A 42 -17.40 1.09 0.32
N THR A 43 -16.87 -0.08 -0.06
CA THR A 43 -17.68 -1.17 -0.62
C THR A 43 -18.75 -1.65 0.36
N SER A 44 -18.39 -1.80 1.64
CA SER A 44 -19.37 -2.14 2.69
C SER A 44 -20.49 -1.11 2.81
N CYS A 45 -20.21 0.18 2.63
CA CYS A 45 -21.24 1.22 2.56
C CYS A 45 -22.07 1.15 1.28
N ALA A 46 -21.43 1.01 0.12
CA ALA A 46 -22.09 0.95 -1.18
C ALA A 46 -23.06 -0.25 -1.29
N LEU A 47 -22.70 -1.39 -0.69
CA LEU A 47 -23.55 -2.59 -0.66
C LEU A 47 -24.54 -2.62 0.51
N GLY A 48 -24.70 -1.52 1.25
CA GLY A 48 -25.67 -1.42 2.34
C GLY A 48 -25.34 -2.24 3.59
N ARG A 49 -24.10 -2.74 3.72
CA ARG A 49 -23.62 -3.49 4.90
C ARG A 49 -23.18 -2.58 6.05
N MET A 50 -22.91 -1.30 5.76
CA MET A 50 -22.50 -0.30 6.76
C MET A 50 -23.12 1.08 6.45
N SER A 51 -23.54 1.81 7.48
CA SER A 51 -24.03 3.19 7.32
C SER A 51 -22.92 4.13 6.82
N TRP A 52 -23.24 4.96 5.83
CA TRP A 52 -22.36 6.02 5.31
C TRP A 52 -21.88 7.00 6.39
N LYS A 53 -22.63 7.18 7.48
CA LYS A 53 -22.21 8.02 8.63
C LYS A 53 -20.92 7.52 9.29
N LYS A 54 -20.64 6.22 9.23
CA LYS A 54 -19.42 5.61 9.79
C LYS A 54 -18.21 5.72 8.87
N PHE A 55 -18.43 5.87 7.56
CA PHE A 55 -17.38 5.92 6.55
C PHE A 55 -16.25 6.93 6.87
N PRO A 56 -16.53 8.23 7.14
CA PRO A 56 -15.46 9.19 7.40
C PRO A 56 -14.67 8.87 8.66
N VAL A 57 -15.31 8.36 9.72
CA VAL A 57 -14.65 7.98 10.98
C VAL A 57 -13.69 6.80 10.75
N TYR A 58 -14.12 5.81 9.97
CA TYR A 58 -13.28 4.66 9.60
C TYR A 58 -12.06 5.10 8.78
N VAL A 59 -12.27 5.90 7.73
CA VAL A 59 -11.19 6.35 6.86
C VAL A 59 -10.20 7.22 7.63
N LEU A 60 -10.68 8.15 8.46
CA LEU A 60 -9.81 9.01 9.27
C LEU A 60 -8.95 8.19 10.24
N GLY A 61 -9.55 7.23 10.97
CA GLY A 61 -8.80 6.36 11.89
C GLY A 61 -7.75 5.52 11.17
N GLN A 62 -8.10 4.96 10.00
CA GLN A 62 -7.16 4.17 9.19
C GLN A 62 -6.02 5.04 8.64
N PHE A 63 -6.32 6.26 8.18
CA PHE A 63 -5.34 7.17 7.63
C PHE A 63 -4.35 7.65 8.68
N LEU A 64 -4.85 8.09 9.84
CA LEU A 64 -4.00 8.48 10.96
C LEU A 64 -3.14 7.32 11.45
N GLY A 65 -3.72 6.12 11.58
CA GLY A 65 -2.98 4.92 11.96
C GLY A 65 -1.84 4.60 11.01
N SER A 66 -2.09 4.62 9.69
CA SER A 66 -1.06 4.35 8.68
C SER A 66 0.03 5.43 8.61
N PHE A 67 -0.34 6.70 8.77
CA PHE A 67 0.62 7.80 8.84
C PHE A 67 1.57 7.64 10.04
N LEU A 68 1.01 7.37 11.23
CA LEU A 68 1.81 7.17 12.45
C LEU A 68 2.65 5.90 12.38
N ALA A 69 2.14 4.83 11.77
CA ALA A 69 2.93 3.63 11.50
C ALA A 69 4.14 3.94 10.60
N SER A 70 3.96 4.78 9.58
CA SER A 70 5.05 5.21 8.69
C SER A 70 6.12 6.00 9.44
N ALA A 71 5.71 6.95 10.29
CA ALA A 71 6.63 7.68 11.15
C ALA A 71 7.39 6.76 12.11
N THR A 72 6.70 5.77 12.68
CA THR A 72 7.30 4.79 13.58
C THR A 72 8.35 3.95 12.86
N ILE A 73 8.04 3.42 11.67
CA ILE A 73 8.99 2.65 10.87
C ILE A 73 10.19 3.50 10.44
N TYR A 74 9.96 4.76 10.04
CA TYR A 74 11.06 5.66 9.72
C TYR A 74 12.01 5.88 10.91
N CYS A 75 11.48 6.12 12.10
CA CYS A 75 12.30 6.27 13.31
C CYS A 75 13.07 4.98 13.64
N LEU A 76 12.43 3.82 13.57
CA LEU A 76 13.06 2.52 13.85
C LEU A 76 14.18 2.18 12.86
N PHE A 77 14.00 2.54 11.59
CA PHE A 77 14.94 2.22 10.51
C PHE A 77 15.79 3.41 10.07
N TYR A 78 15.80 4.52 10.82
CA TYR A 78 16.44 5.78 10.42
C TYR A 78 17.89 5.59 9.97
N SER A 79 18.72 5.01 10.85
CA SER A 79 20.15 4.79 10.55
C SER A 79 20.35 3.89 9.34
N ALA A 80 19.53 2.85 9.17
CA ALA A 80 19.61 1.94 8.03
C ALA A 80 19.24 2.64 6.70
N ILE A 81 18.19 3.47 6.71
CA ILE A 81 17.75 4.25 5.55
C ILE A 81 18.83 5.25 5.16
N ILE A 82 19.38 6.00 6.12
CA ILE A 82 20.42 7.01 5.85
C ILE A 82 21.70 6.36 5.35
N GLN A 83 22.14 5.26 5.97
CA GLN A 83 23.34 4.53 5.54
C GLN A 83 23.18 3.96 4.12
N PHE A 84 22.04 3.37 3.79
CA PHE A 84 21.79 2.82 2.46
C PHE A 84 21.71 3.91 1.38
N SER A 85 21.07 5.03 1.70
CA SER A 85 20.83 6.12 0.75
C SER A 85 21.98 7.14 0.65
N GLY A 86 23.02 7.01 1.48
CA GLY A 86 24.08 8.02 1.58
C GLY A 86 23.57 9.37 2.10
N GLY A 87 22.47 9.38 2.86
CA GLY A 87 21.80 10.58 3.35
C GLY A 87 20.83 11.24 2.36
N HIS A 88 20.67 10.70 1.15
CA HIS A 88 19.80 11.27 0.12
C HIS A 88 18.46 10.53 0.02
N LEU A 89 17.38 11.17 0.50
CA LEU A 89 16.04 10.59 0.49
C LEU A 89 15.39 10.72 -0.90
N THR A 90 15.64 9.76 -1.79
CA THR A 90 15.14 9.77 -3.17
C THR A 90 13.93 8.85 -3.39
N VAL A 91 13.12 9.21 -4.39
CA VAL A 91 11.93 8.45 -4.81
C VAL A 91 12.27 7.39 -5.85
N THR A 92 13.19 7.70 -6.75
CA THR A 92 13.65 6.85 -7.85
C THR A 92 15.17 6.67 -7.82
N GLY A 93 15.68 5.77 -8.67
CA GLY A 93 17.09 5.45 -8.78
C GLY A 93 17.53 4.26 -7.90
N PRO A 94 18.82 3.89 -7.97
CA PRO A 94 19.35 2.66 -7.37
C PRO A 94 19.31 2.65 -5.84
N THR A 95 19.28 3.83 -5.21
CA THR A 95 19.22 4.02 -3.75
C THR A 95 17.87 4.54 -3.27
N ALA A 96 16.82 4.44 -4.11
CA ALA A 96 15.47 4.88 -3.76
C ALA A 96 14.94 4.23 -2.48
N THR A 97 14.38 5.05 -1.60
CA THR A 97 13.86 4.61 -0.28
C THR A 97 12.39 4.91 -0.08
N ALA A 98 11.78 5.77 -0.92
CA ALA A 98 10.35 6.09 -0.80
C ALA A 98 9.44 4.86 -0.96
N GLY A 99 9.88 3.89 -1.78
CA GLY A 99 9.20 2.60 -2.01
C GLY A 99 9.17 1.63 -0.82
N ILE A 100 9.66 2.06 0.35
CA ILE A 100 9.43 1.39 1.63
C ILE A 100 8.02 1.70 2.15
N PHE A 101 7.57 2.94 1.97
CA PHE A 101 6.37 3.48 2.60
C PHE A 101 5.15 3.39 1.67
N ALA A 102 5.31 3.82 0.42
CA ALA A 102 4.25 3.85 -0.59
C ALA A 102 4.65 3.05 -1.84
N THR A 103 3.68 2.76 -2.69
CA THR A 103 3.88 2.04 -3.95
C THR A 103 4.19 2.99 -5.10
N TYR A 104 4.96 2.50 -6.07
CA TYR A 104 5.34 3.24 -7.27
C TYR A 104 5.32 2.27 -8.44
N LEU A 105 4.70 2.68 -9.55
CA LEU A 105 4.63 1.90 -10.78
C LEU A 105 6.04 1.79 -11.38
N PRO A 106 6.43 0.59 -11.83
CA PRO A 106 7.69 0.35 -12.52
C PRO A 106 7.69 0.95 -13.92
N GLU A 107 8.88 1.19 -14.48
CA GLU A 107 9.12 1.90 -15.75
C GLU A 107 8.43 1.30 -16.99
N TYR A 108 8.01 0.03 -16.96
CA TYR A 108 7.30 -0.60 -18.06
C TYR A 108 5.76 -0.44 -18.00
N MET A 109 5.21 0.13 -16.92
CA MET A 109 3.76 0.25 -16.71
C MET A 109 3.21 1.63 -17.01
N THR A 110 2.12 1.73 -17.76
CA THR A 110 1.40 3.00 -17.92
C THR A 110 0.38 3.22 -16.80
N LEU A 111 -0.02 4.47 -16.56
CA LEU A 111 -1.04 4.82 -15.57
C LEU A 111 -2.35 4.03 -15.78
N TRP A 112 -2.82 3.94 -17.02
CA TRP A 112 -4.02 3.18 -17.36
C TRP A 112 -3.91 1.70 -16.98
N ARG A 113 -2.76 1.07 -17.27
CA ARG A 113 -2.52 -0.34 -16.90
C ARG A 113 -2.41 -0.51 -15.40
N GLY A 114 -1.77 0.42 -14.70
CA GLY A 114 -1.74 0.42 -13.24
C GLY A 114 -3.14 0.51 -12.65
N PHE A 115 -3.96 1.44 -13.16
CA PHE A 115 -5.35 1.57 -12.73
C PHE A 115 -6.15 0.29 -12.92
N LEU A 116 -6.05 -0.33 -14.10
CA LEU A 116 -6.73 -1.60 -14.36
C LEU A 116 -6.26 -2.70 -13.41
N ASP A 117 -4.95 -2.79 -13.16
CA ASP A 117 -4.35 -3.74 -12.24
C ASP A 117 -4.90 -3.56 -10.81
N GLU A 118 -4.84 -2.37 -10.23
CA GLU A 118 -5.36 -2.12 -8.88
C GLU A 118 -6.88 -2.32 -8.75
N VAL A 119 -7.66 -1.95 -9.77
CA VAL A 119 -9.11 -2.21 -9.77
C VAL A 119 -9.39 -3.72 -9.76
N LEU A 120 -8.71 -4.48 -10.61
CA LEU A 120 -8.89 -5.93 -10.68
C LEU A 120 -8.41 -6.62 -9.40
N VAL A 121 -7.22 -6.28 -8.91
CA VAL A 121 -6.64 -6.89 -7.71
C VAL A 121 -7.47 -6.55 -6.46
N THR A 122 -7.93 -5.31 -6.32
CA THR A 122 -8.84 -4.91 -5.23
C THR A 122 -10.20 -5.61 -5.33
N GLY A 123 -10.70 -5.80 -6.56
CA GLY A 123 -11.92 -6.57 -6.81
C GLY A 123 -11.79 -8.03 -6.39
N ILE A 124 -10.68 -8.69 -6.73
CA ILE A 124 -10.36 -10.06 -6.32
C ILE A 124 -10.27 -10.16 -4.80
N LEU A 125 -9.55 -9.22 -4.15
CA LEU A 125 -9.50 -9.14 -2.69
C LEU A 125 -10.91 -9.09 -2.09
N GLN A 126 -11.74 -8.17 -2.56
CA GLN A 126 -13.09 -7.97 -2.03
C GLN A 126 -14.00 -9.20 -2.23
N LEU A 127 -13.93 -9.83 -3.40
CA LEU A 127 -14.69 -11.03 -3.73
C LEU A 127 -14.29 -12.20 -2.82
N CYS A 128 -12.99 -12.45 -2.67
CA CYS A 128 -12.49 -13.52 -1.80
C CYS A 128 -12.80 -13.24 -0.33
N LEU A 129 -12.71 -11.98 0.14
CA LEU A 129 -13.14 -11.61 1.49
C LEU A 129 -14.61 -11.94 1.76
N PHE A 130 -15.49 -11.69 0.79
CA PHE A 130 -16.89 -12.11 0.90
C PHE A 130 -17.02 -13.62 0.93
N ALA A 131 -16.33 -14.36 0.07
CA ALA A 131 -16.37 -15.82 0.09
C ALA A 131 -15.90 -16.41 1.43
N ILE A 132 -14.83 -15.86 2.02
CA ILE A 132 -14.27 -16.31 3.31
C ILE A 132 -15.22 -16.05 4.48
N THR A 133 -16.01 -14.97 4.42
CA THR A 133 -16.83 -14.50 5.56
C THR A 133 -18.33 -14.77 5.40
N ASP A 134 -18.78 -15.21 4.23
CA ASP A 134 -20.19 -15.47 3.95
C ASP A 134 -20.65 -16.81 4.55
N LYS A 135 -21.43 -16.72 5.63
CA LYS A 135 -22.02 -17.87 6.33
C LYS A 135 -23.02 -18.67 5.49
N LYS A 136 -23.49 -18.13 4.36
CA LYS A 136 -24.42 -18.81 3.45
C LYS A 136 -23.71 -19.58 2.32
N ASN A 137 -22.39 -19.45 2.22
CA ASN A 137 -21.56 -20.15 1.25
C ASN A 137 -20.68 -21.20 1.97
N ASN A 138 -19.41 -21.33 1.59
CA ASN A 138 -18.40 -22.16 2.26
C ASN A 138 -17.36 -21.26 2.96
N PRO A 139 -17.69 -20.64 4.10
CA PRO A 139 -16.79 -19.72 4.79
C PRO A 139 -15.62 -20.46 5.44
N ALA A 140 -14.60 -19.71 5.86
CA ALA A 140 -13.57 -20.25 6.73
C ALA A 140 -14.17 -20.69 8.08
N LEU A 141 -13.53 -21.69 8.69
CA LEU A 141 -13.90 -22.20 10.02
C LEU A 141 -13.90 -21.05 11.04
N GLN A 142 -14.80 -21.14 12.02
CA GLN A 142 -14.88 -20.13 13.07
C GLN A 142 -13.55 -20.02 13.83
N GLY A 143 -13.02 -18.79 13.90
CA GLY A 143 -11.73 -18.49 14.53
C GLY A 143 -10.55 -18.49 13.56
N THR A 144 -10.69 -19.04 12.34
CA THR A 144 -9.60 -19.10 11.35
C THR A 144 -9.71 -18.06 10.25
N GLN A 145 -10.77 -17.23 10.24
CA GLN A 145 -11.00 -16.22 9.22
C GLN A 145 -9.79 -15.27 9.07
N ALA A 146 -9.22 -14.80 10.19
CA ALA A 146 -8.07 -13.91 10.18
C ALA A 146 -6.89 -14.51 9.41
N LEU A 147 -6.56 -15.78 9.67
CA LEU A 147 -5.46 -16.46 9.02
C LEU A 147 -5.70 -16.63 7.51
N VAL A 148 -6.90 -17.05 7.12
CA VAL A 148 -7.25 -17.23 5.71
C VAL A 148 -7.22 -15.89 4.94
N ILE A 149 -7.64 -14.79 5.59
CA ILE A 149 -7.54 -13.43 5.03
C ILE A 149 -6.07 -13.02 4.82
N GLY A 150 -5.18 -13.32 5.77
CA GLY A 150 -3.75 -13.05 5.60
C GLY A 150 -3.09 -13.91 4.52
N ILE A 151 -3.50 -15.17 4.39
CA ILE A 151 -3.06 -16.04 3.29
C ILE A 151 -3.52 -15.45 1.95
N LEU A 152 -4.77 -14.99 1.85
CA LEU A 152 -5.26 -14.30 0.64
C LEU A 152 -4.39 -13.12 0.24
N VAL A 153 -4.05 -12.23 1.18
CA VAL A 153 -3.19 -11.06 0.90
C VAL A 153 -1.78 -11.50 0.48
N THR A 154 -1.23 -12.55 1.13
CA THR A 154 0.06 -13.14 0.74
C THR A 154 0.04 -13.63 -0.72
N VAL A 155 -1.00 -14.37 -1.10
CA VAL A 155 -1.17 -14.91 -2.45
C VAL A 155 -1.32 -13.78 -3.48
N ILE A 156 -2.08 -12.74 -3.16
CA ILE A 156 -2.20 -11.55 -4.02
C ILE A 156 -0.82 -10.92 -4.27
N GLY A 157 -0.02 -10.70 -3.21
CA GLY A 157 1.32 -10.15 -3.36
C GLY A 157 2.23 -11.04 -4.21
N LEU A 158 2.16 -12.36 -4.03
CA LEU A 158 2.97 -13.32 -4.79
C LEU A 158 2.60 -13.38 -6.28
N SER A 159 1.30 -13.34 -6.59
CA SER A 159 0.81 -13.58 -7.97
C SER A 159 0.61 -12.29 -8.77
N LEU A 160 0.20 -11.20 -8.11
CA LEU A 160 -0.27 -9.96 -8.77
C LEU A 160 0.50 -8.71 -8.33
N GLY A 161 1.42 -8.84 -7.37
CA GLY A 161 2.08 -7.68 -6.77
C GLY A 161 3.18 -7.02 -7.59
N MET A 162 3.67 -7.65 -8.66
CA MET A 162 4.84 -7.17 -9.42
C MET A 162 4.57 -5.83 -10.14
N ASN A 163 3.35 -5.64 -10.65
CA ASN A 163 3.03 -4.52 -11.55
C ASN A 163 2.84 -3.17 -10.84
N THR A 164 2.31 -3.21 -9.62
CA THR A 164 1.86 -2.01 -8.89
C THR A 164 2.29 -2.02 -7.43
N GLY A 165 2.84 -3.14 -6.93
CA GLY A 165 3.14 -3.32 -5.52
C GLY A 165 1.91 -3.65 -4.67
N TYR A 166 0.79 -4.06 -5.30
CA TYR A 166 -0.48 -4.44 -4.67
C TYR A 166 -0.89 -3.45 -3.58
N ALA A 167 -1.03 -2.18 -3.94
CA ALA A 167 -1.43 -1.14 -3.00
C ALA A 167 -2.77 -1.52 -2.35
N ILE A 168 -3.77 -1.89 -3.16
CA ILE A 168 -5.10 -2.48 -2.87
C ILE A 168 -5.93 -1.80 -1.78
N ASN A 169 -5.41 -0.71 -1.24
CA ASN A 169 -5.82 -0.08 -0.01
C ASN A 169 -5.36 1.39 -0.01
N PRO A 170 -6.28 2.34 -0.24
CA PRO A 170 -5.94 3.76 -0.19
C PRO A 170 -5.34 4.20 1.16
N SER A 171 -5.77 3.57 2.27
CA SER A 171 -5.23 3.83 3.62
C SER A 171 -3.80 3.34 3.80
N ARG A 172 -3.30 2.42 2.96
CA ARG A 172 -1.93 1.87 3.01
C ARG A 172 -0.95 2.62 2.12
N ASP A 173 -1.45 3.43 1.18
CA ASP A 173 -0.60 4.11 0.20
C ASP A 173 -0.57 5.62 0.42
N LEU A 174 -1.74 6.26 0.55
CA LEU A 174 -1.82 7.72 0.59
C LEU A 174 -1.25 8.33 1.89
N PRO A 175 -1.60 7.85 3.10
CA PRO A 175 -1.03 8.41 4.33
C PRO A 175 0.49 8.25 4.45
N PRO A 176 1.09 7.07 4.12
CA PRO A 176 2.55 6.93 4.09
C PRO A 176 3.23 7.84 3.07
N ARG A 177 2.58 8.13 1.93
CA ARG A 177 3.08 9.07 0.91
C ARG A 177 3.08 10.52 1.43
N PHE A 178 2.07 10.91 2.19
CA PHE A 178 2.08 12.20 2.91
C PHE A 178 3.19 12.25 3.96
N PHE A 179 3.42 11.15 4.67
CA PHE A 179 4.53 11.08 5.62
C PHE A 179 5.88 11.30 4.93
N THR A 180 6.17 10.58 3.83
CA THR A 180 7.46 10.75 3.12
C THR A 180 7.63 12.14 2.51
N PHE A 181 6.54 12.77 2.04
CA PHE A 181 6.56 14.17 1.62
C PHE A 181 7.07 15.08 2.74
N ILE A 182 6.47 14.97 3.93
CA ILE A 182 6.82 15.78 5.10
C ILE A 182 8.24 15.47 5.61
N ALA A 183 8.63 14.20 5.57
CA ALA A 183 9.92 13.72 6.09
C ALA A 183 11.13 14.06 5.19
N GLY A 184 10.91 14.64 4.00
CA GLY A 184 11.99 15.20 3.18
C GLY A 184 12.28 14.50 1.87
N TRP A 185 11.47 13.52 1.43
CA TRP A 185 11.56 12.96 0.07
C TRP A 185 11.09 13.95 -1.02
N GLY A 186 10.41 15.03 -0.61
CA GLY A 186 9.98 16.10 -1.50
C GLY A 186 8.74 15.77 -2.33
N ILE A 187 8.34 16.73 -3.17
CA ILE A 187 7.10 16.68 -3.95
C ILE A 187 7.05 15.53 -4.98
N GLN A 188 8.21 14.94 -5.30
CA GLN A 188 8.34 13.84 -6.24
C GLN A 188 7.50 12.61 -5.84
N VAL A 189 7.25 12.43 -4.53
CA VAL A 189 6.39 11.34 -4.04
C VAL A 189 4.97 11.38 -4.59
N PHE A 190 4.52 12.55 -5.08
CA PHE A 190 3.22 12.73 -5.76
C PHE A 190 3.32 13.02 -7.26
N ARG A 191 4.53 13.33 -7.76
CA ARG A 191 4.78 13.88 -9.11
C ARG A 191 5.42 12.89 -10.09
N CYS A 192 5.67 11.65 -9.70
CA CYS A 192 5.76 10.56 -10.67
C CYS A 192 4.41 10.51 -11.46
N HIS A 193 4.44 10.89 -12.74
CA HIS A 193 3.61 11.95 -13.37
C HIS A 193 2.07 11.91 -13.27
N HIS A 194 1.51 13.11 -13.37
CA HIS A 194 0.15 13.60 -13.15
C HIS A 194 -0.86 13.19 -14.24
N LEU A 195 -2.07 12.73 -13.85
CA LEU A 195 -3.37 13.19 -14.38
C LEU A 195 -4.54 12.63 -13.54
N LEU A 196 -5.28 13.56 -12.92
CA LEU A 196 -6.66 13.48 -12.39
C LEU A 196 -7.07 12.25 -11.54
N GLY A 197 -7.07 12.43 -10.20
CA GLY A 197 -8.04 11.78 -9.30
C GLY A 197 -7.69 10.43 -8.69
N LEU A 198 -6.53 9.83 -9.02
CA LEU A 198 -6.12 8.50 -8.56
C LEU A 198 -4.73 8.53 -7.92
N HIS A 199 -4.60 9.22 -6.77
CA HIS A 199 -3.31 9.47 -6.11
C HIS A 199 -2.56 8.22 -5.59
N TRP A 200 -3.15 7.02 -5.67
CA TRP A 200 -2.57 5.76 -5.17
C TRP A 200 -2.03 4.85 -6.28
N LEU A 201 -1.90 5.37 -7.50
CA LEU A 201 -1.50 4.63 -8.70
C LEU A 201 -0.56 5.51 -9.53
N GLN A 202 0.74 5.48 -9.30
CA GLN A 202 1.65 6.45 -9.95
C GLN A 202 3.00 5.88 -10.36
N HIS A 203 3.43 6.21 -11.59
CA HIS A 203 4.56 5.67 -12.34
C HIS A 203 5.77 6.58 -12.37
N CYS A 204 6.97 6.00 -12.20
CA CYS A 204 8.22 6.71 -12.28
C CYS A 204 9.01 6.29 -13.52
N THR A 205 9.36 7.25 -14.37
CA THR A 205 10.41 7.13 -15.39
C THR A 205 11.38 8.30 -15.25
N GLU A 206 12.67 8.02 -15.44
CA GLU A 206 13.72 9.02 -15.49
C GLU A 206 13.59 9.85 -16.79
N VAL A 207 13.54 11.18 -16.66
CA VAL A 207 13.81 12.10 -17.78
C VAL A 207 15.04 12.91 -17.38
N PRO A 208 16.10 12.95 -18.21
CA PRO A 208 17.31 13.70 -17.89
C PRO A 208 17.04 15.20 -17.90
N ASP A 209 17.74 15.91 -17.01
CA ASP A 209 17.70 17.37 -16.88
C ASP A 209 17.87 18.05 -18.25
N ILE A 210 16.80 18.69 -18.73
CA ILE A 210 16.90 19.70 -19.79
C ILE A 210 17.38 21.00 -19.11
N GLY A 211 18.64 20.99 -18.69
CA GLY A 211 19.29 22.10 -17.98
C GLY A 211 20.76 22.32 -18.35
N GLY A 212 21.28 21.60 -19.36
CA GLY A 212 22.68 21.64 -19.78
C GLY A 212 22.90 22.17 -21.19
N LEU A 213 22.31 23.31 -21.54
CA LEU A 213 22.70 24.10 -22.72
C LEU A 213 22.70 25.58 -22.34
N ASN A 214 23.76 25.98 -21.65
CA ASN A 214 24.37 27.31 -21.65
C ASN A 214 25.49 27.29 -20.63
N HIS A 215 26.73 27.12 -21.08
CA HIS A 215 27.93 27.86 -20.66
C HIS A 215 29.17 27.24 -21.31
N SER A 216 29.79 28.04 -22.19
CA SER A 216 31.15 27.96 -22.79
C SER A 216 31.49 26.75 -23.67
#